data_AF-A0A833G0B9-F1
#
_entry.id   AF-A0A833G0B9-F1
#
_cell.length_a   1.000
_cell.length_b   1.000
_cell.length_c   1.000
_cell.angle_alpha   90.00
_cell.angle_beta   90.00
_cell.angle_gamma   90.00
#
_symmetry.space_group_name_H-M   'P 1'
#
loop_
_entity.id
_entity.type
_entity.pdbx_description
1 polymer ?
#
loop_
_entity_poly.entity_id
_entity_poly.type
_entity_poly.pdbx_seq_one_letter_code
_entity_poly.pdbx_strand_id
1 'polypeptide(L)'
;QGIAQFMPATAAAYGLANPYDPVASIDAQAHLMSDLLRQFGSVELALAAYNAGPGAVGACDCIPPYPETQAYVAKIMAMLDGFGALTAKGLWRGAPDQYTFTTAEIVLDQTTARGEINLDTRGARPLVNANLKLTELDLNTYASRGKDRRAAPPAAEGGGSKARSIEDLLEDTAPPGPRVKGYTKRDGWDEDPCDLATLGALDANAKLSIEKLTVGTFRLGQSDLTVALKNRVMTTTLDRVSLYEGTGTGTVMLDGTAESTASRTTDITLDGISAQPLLKDAAEVDRLTGKGRLALTLVGRGANEREIVETLDGRIAFSFADGAILGVNIPEMMRNLGKGNLGGLDTAPTDKTDFSEMTSSWT
;
A
#
# COMPACT_ATOMS: atom_id res chain seq x y z
N GLN A 1 -18.58 -2.55 -29.59
CA GLN A 1 -19.62 -1.53 -29.32
C GLN A 1 -19.64 -1.24 -27.83
N GLY A 2 -19.95 0.00 -27.44
CA GLY A 2 -20.04 0.34 -26.02
C GLY A 2 -18.71 0.46 -25.28
N ILE A 3 -18.79 0.72 -23.98
CA ILE A 3 -17.60 0.90 -23.13
C ILE A 3 -16.75 -0.37 -23.03
N ALA A 4 -17.37 -1.55 -23.10
CA ALA A 4 -16.72 -2.85 -23.07
C ALA A 4 -16.49 -3.43 -24.49
N GLN A 5 -16.57 -2.62 -25.54
CA GLN A 5 -16.17 -2.97 -26.91
C GLN A 5 -16.69 -4.31 -27.47
N PHE A 6 -17.88 -4.79 -27.07
CA PHE A 6 -18.44 -6.06 -27.54
C PHE A 6 -18.67 -6.11 -29.05
N MET A 7 -18.36 -7.25 -29.67
CA MET A 7 -18.85 -7.60 -31.00
C MET A 7 -20.34 -8.01 -30.93
N PRO A 8 -21.18 -7.74 -31.95
CA PRO A 8 -22.62 -8.01 -31.88
C PRO A 8 -22.99 -9.45 -31.54
N ALA A 9 -22.27 -10.43 -32.11
CA ALA A 9 -22.49 -11.84 -31.83
C ALA A 9 -22.18 -12.20 -30.37
N THR A 10 -21.10 -11.63 -29.82
CA THR A 10 -20.70 -11.83 -28.42
C THR A 10 -21.69 -11.15 -27.47
N ALA A 11 -22.13 -9.93 -27.76
CA ALA A 11 -23.16 -9.26 -26.96
C ALA A 11 -24.44 -10.10 -26.86
N ALA A 12 -24.88 -10.68 -27.99
CA ALA A 12 -26.04 -11.56 -28.02
C ALA A 12 -25.85 -12.84 -27.19
N ALA A 13 -24.65 -13.44 -27.24
CA ALA A 13 -24.32 -14.63 -26.44
C ALA A 13 -24.39 -14.39 -24.93
N TYR A 14 -24.12 -13.16 -24.49
CA TYR A 14 -24.17 -12.75 -23.08
C TYR A 14 -25.46 -11.98 -22.72
N GLY A 15 -26.50 -12.02 -23.57
CA GLY A 15 -27.79 -11.39 -23.29
C GLY A 15 -27.75 -9.86 -23.23
N LEU A 16 -26.69 -9.22 -23.73
CA LEU A 16 -26.50 -7.77 -23.69
C LEU A 16 -27.30 -7.10 -24.81
N ALA A 17 -28.53 -6.69 -24.51
CA ALA A 17 -29.44 -6.06 -25.46
C ALA A 17 -29.00 -4.64 -25.88
N ASN A 18 -28.38 -3.87 -24.96
CA ASN A 18 -27.87 -2.53 -25.24
C ASN A 18 -26.41 -2.39 -24.78
N PRO A 19 -25.43 -2.52 -25.69
CA PRO A 19 -24.00 -2.34 -25.37
C PRO A 19 -23.62 -0.91 -24.94
N TYR A 20 -24.50 0.08 -25.08
CA TYR A 20 -24.25 1.45 -24.61
C TYR A 20 -24.75 1.69 -23.18
N ASP A 21 -25.46 0.75 -22.58
CA ASP A 21 -25.76 0.77 -21.14
C ASP A 21 -24.48 0.39 -20.38
N PRO A 22 -23.89 1.30 -19.59
CA PRO A 22 -22.62 1.04 -18.93
C PRO A 22 -22.73 -0.06 -17.87
N VAL A 23 -23.84 -0.15 -17.13
CA VAL A 23 -24.00 -1.13 -16.05
C VAL A 23 -24.14 -2.53 -16.65
N ALA A 24 -25.04 -2.68 -17.63
CA ALA A 24 -25.25 -3.96 -18.29
C ALA A 24 -24.01 -4.43 -19.07
N SER A 25 -23.25 -3.50 -19.66
CA SER A 25 -22.04 -3.84 -20.41
C SER A 25 -20.90 -4.31 -19.51
N ILE A 26 -20.75 -3.72 -18.32
CA ILE A 26 -19.74 -4.13 -17.33
C ILE A 26 -20.09 -5.52 -16.78
N ASP A 27 -21.36 -5.76 -16.45
CA ASP A 27 -21.83 -7.06 -15.97
C ASP A 27 -21.58 -8.18 -17.00
N ALA A 28 -21.99 -7.95 -18.26
CA ALA A 28 -21.72 -8.87 -19.36
C ALA A 28 -20.21 -9.10 -19.59
N GLN A 29 -19.39 -8.05 -19.46
CA GLN A 29 -17.93 -8.14 -19.60
C GLN A 29 -17.32 -9.01 -18.49
N ALA A 30 -17.80 -8.88 -17.26
CA ALA A 30 -17.35 -9.69 -16.13
C ALA A 30 -17.69 -11.17 -16.34
N HIS A 31 -18.89 -11.48 -16.83
CA HIS A 31 -19.28 -12.86 -17.18
C HIS A 31 -18.40 -13.44 -18.28
N LEU A 32 -18.18 -12.69 -19.37
CA LEU A 32 -17.30 -13.11 -20.47
C LEU A 32 -15.86 -13.34 -19.97
N MET A 33 -15.31 -12.42 -19.19
CA MET A 33 -13.95 -12.58 -18.65
C MET A 33 -13.86 -13.78 -17.71
N SER A 34 -14.88 -14.03 -16.89
CA SER A 34 -14.94 -15.22 -16.03
C SER A 34 -14.90 -16.52 -16.84
N ASP A 35 -15.64 -16.60 -17.95
CA ASP A 35 -15.64 -17.78 -18.82
C ASP A 35 -14.28 -17.96 -19.52
N LEU A 36 -13.66 -16.88 -20.01
CA LEU A 36 -12.33 -16.92 -20.63
C LEU A 36 -11.24 -17.35 -19.64
N LEU A 37 -11.30 -16.86 -18.39
CA LEU A 37 -10.40 -17.29 -17.33
C LEU A 37 -10.57 -18.77 -17.00
N ARG A 38 -11.81 -19.27 -16.92
CA ARG A 38 -12.06 -20.72 -16.75
C ARG A 38 -11.57 -21.53 -17.93
N GLN A 39 -11.67 -21.00 -19.14
CA GLN A 39 -11.27 -21.71 -20.36
C GLN A 39 -9.75 -21.82 -20.49
N PHE A 40 -9.00 -20.75 -20.20
CA PHE A 40 -7.56 -20.69 -20.48
C PHE A 40 -6.65 -20.77 -19.25
N GLY A 41 -7.20 -20.61 -18.03
CA GLY A 41 -6.45 -20.76 -16.77
C GLY A 41 -5.36 -19.69 -16.51
N SER A 42 -5.15 -18.75 -17.44
CA SER A 42 -4.19 -17.65 -17.33
C SER A 42 -4.88 -16.33 -17.64
N VAL A 43 -4.54 -15.29 -16.87
CA VAL A 43 -5.06 -13.93 -17.07
C VAL A 43 -4.60 -13.38 -18.42
N GLU A 44 -3.34 -13.62 -18.78
CA GLU A 44 -2.74 -13.20 -20.05
C GLU A 44 -3.46 -13.81 -21.26
N LEU A 45 -3.76 -15.11 -21.20
CA LEU A 45 -4.47 -15.82 -22.27
C LEU A 45 -5.95 -15.43 -22.34
N ALA A 46 -6.59 -15.18 -21.20
CA ALA A 46 -7.96 -14.68 -21.17
C ALA A 46 -8.08 -13.27 -21.77
N LEU A 47 -7.13 -12.36 -21.46
CA LEU A 47 -7.04 -11.04 -22.07
C LEU A 47 -6.75 -11.12 -23.58
N ALA A 48 -5.88 -12.04 -24.00
CA ALA A 48 -5.62 -12.30 -25.41
C ALA A 48 -6.88 -12.80 -26.12
N ALA A 49 -7.63 -13.71 -25.50
CA ALA A 49 -8.86 -14.28 -26.06
C ALA A 49 -10.00 -13.25 -26.12
N TYR A 50 -10.03 -12.31 -25.19
CA TYR A 50 -10.96 -11.19 -25.22
C TYR A 50 -10.69 -10.25 -26.40
N ASN A 51 -9.41 -9.98 -26.72
CA ASN A 51 -9.04 -9.07 -27.81
C ASN A 51 -9.01 -9.76 -29.19
N ALA A 52 -8.39 -10.94 -29.31
CA ALA A 52 -8.19 -11.67 -30.57
C ALA A 52 -9.25 -12.75 -30.84
N GLY A 53 -10.12 -13.04 -29.86
CA GLY A 53 -11.07 -14.14 -29.90
C GLY A 53 -10.49 -15.46 -29.35
N PRO A 54 -11.30 -16.28 -28.67
CA PRO A 54 -10.85 -17.52 -28.04
C PRO A 54 -10.37 -18.57 -29.05
N GLY A 55 -10.87 -18.56 -30.28
CA GLY A 55 -10.43 -19.49 -31.32
C GLY A 55 -8.96 -19.32 -31.71
N ALA A 56 -8.47 -18.08 -31.80
CA ALA A 56 -7.09 -17.79 -32.16
C ALA A 56 -6.11 -18.20 -31.05
N VAL A 57 -6.47 -17.91 -29.80
CA VAL A 57 -5.68 -18.30 -28.62
C VAL A 57 -5.69 -19.82 -28.44
N GLY A 58 -6.86 -20.46 -28.53
CA GLY A 58 -6.97 -21.92 -28.39
C GLY A 58 -6.28 -22.72 -29.51
N ALA A 59 -6.09 -22.13 -30.69
CA ALA A 59 -5.38 -22.80 -31.78
C ALA A 59 -3.87 -22.92 -31.56
N CYS A 60 -3.27 -22.00 -30.79
CA CYS A 60 -1.83 -22.03 -30.49
C CYS A 60 -1.49 -22.24 -29.02
N ASP A 61 -2.50 -22.21 -28.13
CA ASP A 61 -2.34 -22.18 -26.66
C ASP A 61 -1.37 -21.08 -26.21
N CYS A 62 -1.47 -19.92 -26.88
CA CYS A 62 -0.50 -18.84 -26.80
C CYS A 62 -1.15 -17.48 -27.03
N ILE A 63 -0.45 -16.39 -26.72
CA ILE A 63 -0.82 -15.06 -27.22
C ILE A 63 -0.48 -15.04 -28.72
N PRO A 64 -1.48 -14.93 -29.62
CA PRO A 64 -1.22 -14.97 -31.07
C PRO A 64 -0.29 -13.82 -31.46
N PRO A 65 0.51 -13.96 -32.54
CA PRO A 65 1.46 -12.95 -32.99
C PRO A 65 0.77 -11.77 -33.70
N TYR A 66 -0.28 -11.24 -33.09
CA TYR A 66 -0.99 -10.04 -33.50
C TYR A 66 -0.45 -8.86 -32.68
N PRO A 67 0.20 -7.87 -33.30
CA PRO A 67 0.81 -6.75 -32.58
C PRO A 67 -0.18 -6.01 -31.67
N GLU A 68 -1.44 -5.88 -32.08
CA GLU A 68 -2.50 -5.27 -31.28
C GLU A 68 -2.79 -6.07 -30.01
N THR A 69 -2.91 -7.40 -30.11
CA THR A 69 -3.20 -8.28 -28.98
C THR A 69 -2.04 -8.34 -27.99
N GLN A 70 -0.80 -8.42 -28.47
CA GLN A 70 0.38 -8.37 -27.61
C GLN A 70 0.46 -7.04 -26.85
N ALA A 71 0.22 -5.92 -27.53
CA ALA A 71 0.18 -4.60 -26.89
C ALA A 71 -0.99 -4.46 -25.90
N TYR A 72 -2.16 -5.00 -26.23
CA TYR A 72 -3.34 -5.01 -25.37
C TYR A 72 -3.07 -5.77 -24.07
N VAL A 73 -2.57 -7.01 -24.16
CA VAL A 73 -2.24 -7.83 -23.00
C VAL A 73 -1.16 -7.15 -22.15
N ALA A 74 -0.07 -6.68 -22.76
CA ALA A 74 1.00 -6.00 -22.02
C ALA A 74 0.50 -4.74 -21.27
N LYS A 75 -0.39 -3.96 -21.89
CA LYS A 75 -0.98 -2.77 -21.27
C LYS A 75 -1.84 -3.11 -20.07
N ILE A 76 -2.74 -4.08 -20.19
CA ILE A 76 -3.64 -4.44 -19.09
C ILE A 76 -2.87 -5.15 -17.97
N MET A 77 -1.90 -6.00 -18.30
CA MET A 77 -1.03 -6.64 -17.30
C MET A 77 -0.21 -5.61 -16.52
N ALA A 78 0.33 -4.57 -17.19
CA ALA A 78 1.01 -3.48 -16.49
C ALA A 78 0.07 -2.77 -15.48
N MET A 79 -1.18 -2.49 -15.89
CA MET A 79 -2.20 -1.89 -15.02
C MET A 79 -2.56 -2.80 -13.84
N LEU A 80 -2.66 -4.11 -14.06
CA LEU A 80 -2.92 -5.11 -13.01
C LEU A 80 -1.72 -5.24 -12.05
N ASP A 81 -0.50 -5.05 -12.52
CA ASP A 81 0.73 -5.10 -11.73
C ASP A 81 0.98 -3.81 -10.90
N GLY A 82 0.01 -2.89 -10.89
CA GLY A 82 0.02 -1.64 -10.13
C GLY A 82 0.69 -0.46 -10.83
N PHE A 83 1.03 -0.60 -12.12
CA PHE A 83 1.63 0.47 -12.92
C PHE A 83 0.68 0.92 -14.02
N GLY A 84 0.13 2.12 -13.92
CA GLY A 84 -0.74 2.68 -14.95
C GLY A 84 0.01 3.05 -16.23
N ALA A 85 -0.65 3.83 -17.08
CA ALA A 85 -0.06 4.26 -18.34
C ALA A 85 1.20 5.10 -18.10
N LEU A 86 2.36 4.54 -18.46
CA LEU A 86 3.63 5.24 -18.48
C LEU A 86 3.71 6.14 -19.71
N THR A 87 3.87 7.44 -19.50
CA THR A 87 4.26 8.37 -20.57
C THR A 87 5.56 9.05 -20.20
N ALA A 88 6.48 9.13 -21.15
CA ALA A 88 7.75 9.81 -20.96
C ALA A 88 7.98 10.77 -22.13
N LYS A 89 8.30 12.02 -21.81
CA LYS A 89 8.74 13.03 -22.76
C LYS A 89 10.12 13.53 -22.34
N GLY A 90 11.06 13.61 -23.26
CA GLY A 90 12.40 14.08 -22.93
C GLY A 90 13.37 13.94 -24.10
N LEU A 91 14.60 14.38 -23.86
CA LEU A 91 15.70 14.19 -24.79
C LEU A 91 16.36 12.85 -24.51
N TRP A 92 16.43 12.03 -25.56
CA TRP A 92 17.09 10.74 -25.50
C TRP A 92 18.44 10.79 -26.18
N ARG A 93 19.46 10.25 -25.51
CA ARG A 93 20.77 9.99 -26.10
C ARG A 93 21.16 8.56 -25.73
N GLY A 94 21.42 7.75 -26.75
CA GLY A 94 21.75 6.33 -26.57
C GLY A 94 23.04 5.96 -27.29
N ALA A 95 23.89 5.20 -26.60
CA ALA A 95 24.77 4.20 -27.19
C ALA A 95 24.08 2.82 -27.07
N PRO A 96 24.54 1.75 -27.74
CA PRO A 96 23.85 0.45 -27.76
C PRO A 96 23.55 -0.18 -26.39
N ASP A 97 24.23 0.25 -25.34
CA ASP A 97 24.22 -0.31 -24.00
C ASP A 97 24.17 0.76 -22.88
N GLN A 98 24.08 2.03 -23.26
CA GLN A 98 24.00 3.17 -22.34
C GLN A 98 22.97 4.15 -22.85
N TYR A 99 21.99 4.46 -22.02
CA TYR A 99 20.86 5.29 -22.38
C TYR A 99 20.69 6.40 -21.37
N THR A 100 20.72 7.65 -21.84
CA THR A 100 20.47 8.83 -21.03
C THR A 100 19.17 9.47 -21.47
N PHE A 101 18.25 9.60 -20.52
CA PHE A 101 17.00 10.32 -20.65
C PHE A 101 17.12 11.61 -19.83
N THR A 102 17.16 12.75 -20.52
CA THR A 102 17.30 14.09 -19.90
C THR A 102 16.07 14.93 -20.17
N THR A 103 15.81 15.90 -19.27
CA THR A 103 14.57 16.69 -19.32
C THR A 103 13.34 15.78 -19.30
N ALA A 104 13.46 14.65 -18.60
CA ALA A 104 12.44 13.63 -18.59
C ALA A 104 11.26 14.18 -17.79
N GLU A 105 10.11 14.36 -18.44
CA GLU A 105 8.81 14.41 -17.78
C GLU A 105 8.21 13.02 -17.92
N ILE A 106 8.16 12.31 -16.80
CA ILE A 106 7.68 10.95 -16.71
C ILE A 106 6.39 11.02 -15.93
N VAL A 107 5.29 10.61 -16.55
CA VAL A 107 4.02 10.42 -15.87
C VAL A 107 3.80 8.93 -15.75
N LEU A 108 3.70 8.47 -14.51
CA LEU A 108 3.34 7.10 -14.15
C LEU A 108 2.21 7.22 -13.12
N ASP A 109 1.05 6.65 -13.43
CA ASP A 109 -0.15 6.80 -12.62
C ASP A 109 -0.54 8.28 -12.43
N GLN A 110 -0.69 8.72 -11.17
CA GLN A 110 -0.91 10.13 -10.80
C GLN A 110 0.40 10.88 -10.53
N THR A 111 1.54 10.20 -10.69
CA THR A 111 2.85 10.73 -10.32
C THR A 111 3.54 11.33 -11.54
N THR A 112 3.81 12.64 -11.49
CA THR A 112 4.70 13.28 -12.46
C THR A 112 6.08 13.44 -11.85
N ALA A 113 7.06 12.76 -12.44
CA ALA A 113 8.48 12.86 -12.12
C ALA A 113 9.22 13.69 -13.17
N ARG A 114 10.13 14.55 -12.72
CA ARG A 114 10.98 15.37 -13.59
C ARG A 114 12.45 15.20 -13.25
N GLY A 115 13.28 14.99 -14.26
CA GLY A 115 14.73 14.97 -14.05
C GLY A 115 15.51 14.18 -15.08
N GLU A 116 16.47 13.41 -14.58
CA GLU A 116 17.39 12.62 -15.41
C GLU A 116 17.38 11.16 -14.97
N ILE A 117 17.37 10.27 -15.97
CA ILE A 117 17.55 8.82 -15.79
C ILE A 117 18.65 8.35 -16.73
N ASN A 118 19.62 7.63 -16.17
CA ASN A 118 20.67 6.94 -16.89
C ASN A 118 20.50 5.44 -16.70
N LEU A 119 20.43 4.70 -17.79
CA LEU A 119 20.30 3.25 -17.83
C LEU A 119 21.56 2.66 -18.48
N ASP A 120 22.25 1.79 -17.75
CA ASP A 120 23.37 1.00 -18.25
C ASP A 120 22.96 -0.48 -18.28
N THR A 121 22.96 -1.10 -19.46
CA THR A 121 22.48 -2.47 -19.65
C THR A 121 23.61 -3.49 -19.81
N ARG A 122 24.87 -3.11 -19.57
CA ARG A 122 26.03 -4.01 -19.77
C ARG A 122 26.17 -5.09 -18.70
N GLY A 123 25.62 -4.84 -17.51
CA GLY A 123 25.68 -5.77 -16.39
C GLY A 123 24.70 -6.93 -16.52
N ALA A 124 24.92 -7.99 -15.72
CA ALA A 124 23.94 -9.07 -15.56
C ALA A 124 22.58 -8.56 -15.06
N ARG A 125 22.58 -7.41 -14.38
CA ARG A 125 21.41 -6.61 -14.08
C ARG A 125 21.64 -5.21 -14.65
N PRO A 126 20.63 -4.60 -15.30
CA PRO A 126 20.72 -3.21 -15.69
C PRO A 126 20.92 -2.32 -14.46
N LEU A 127 21.75 -1.29 -14.59
CA LEU A 127 21.94 -0.26 -13.56
C LEU A 127 21.19 1.00 -13.95
N VAL A 128 20.30 1.45 -13.07
CA VAL A 128 19.56 2.71 -13.22
C VAL A 128 20.15 3.75 -12.26
N ASN A 129 20.59 4.89 -12.79
CA ASN A 129 20.91 6.06 -11.98
C ASN A 129 19.88 7.15 -12.25
N ALA A 130 19.21 7.64 -11.22
CA ALA A 130 18.12 8.60 -11.35
C ALA A 130 18.30 9.79 -10.41
N ASN A 131 17.96 10.98 -10.89
CA ASN A 131 17.82 12.17 -10.07
C ASN A 131 16.50 12.85 -10.45
N LEU A 132 15.49 12.68 -9.60
CA LEU A 132 14.10 12.98 -9.92
C LEU A 132 13.46 13.88 -8.87
N LYS A 133 12.64 14.82 -9.36
CA LYS A 133 11.71 15.61 -8.57
C LYS A 133 10.29 15.14 -8.84
N LEU A 134 9.50 14.88 -7.81
CA LEU A 134 8.16 14.33 -7.92
C LEU A 134 7.19 15.24 -7.17
N THR A 135 6.03 15.51 -7.77
CA THR A 135 4.97 16.31 -7.11
C THR A 135 4.22 15.48 -6.06
N GLU A 136 4.06 14.20 -6.32
CA GLU A 136 3.37 13.27 -5.44
C GLU A 136 3.90 11.86 -5.70
N LEU A 137 3.99 11.04 -4.66
CA LEU A 137 4.25 9.61 -4.77
C LEU A 137 3.41 8.90 -3.71
N ASP A 138 2.47 8.06 -4.13
CA ASP A 138 1.73 7.19 -3.24
C ASP A 138 2.30 5.76 -3.32
N LEU A 139 2.96 5.32 -2.25
CA LEU A 139 3.52 3.96 -2.20
C LEU A 139 2.44 2.89 -2.00
N ASN A 140 1.22 3.27 -1.59
CA ASN A 140 0.12 2.33 -1.43
C ASN A 140 -0.34 1.75 -2.77
N THR A 141 -0.16 2.50 -3.86
CA THR A 141 -0.40 2.03 -5.24
C THR A 141 0.44 0.78 -5.56
N TYR A 142 1.65 0.69 -5.00
CA TYR A 142 2.59 -0.39 -5.30
C TYR A 142 2.66 -1.46 -4.21
N ALA A 143 2.13 -1.18 -3.01
CA ALA A 143 2.10 -2.11 -1.88
C ALA A 143 0.97 -3.16 -1.98
N SER A 144 -0.04 -2.95 -2.82
CA SER A 144 -1.28 -3.75 -2.87
C SER A 144 -1.21 -4.99 -3.77
N ARG A 145 -0.01 -5.45 -4.15
CA ARG A 145 0.20 -6.71 -4.85
C ARG A 145 -0.16 -7.91 -3.94
N GLY A 146 -1.45 -8.24 -3.91
CA GLY A 146 -2.01 -9.36 -3.15
C GLY A 146 -3.54 -9.39 -3.16
N LYS A 147 -4.18 -8.22 -2.96
CA LYS A 147 -5.64 -8.14 -2.79
C LYS A 147 -6.45 -8.57 -4.03
N ASP A 148 -5.95 -8.32 -5.23
CA ASP A 148 -6.65 -8.65 -6.48
C ASP A 148 -6.41 -10.10 -6.97
N ARG A 149 -5.48 -10.84 -6.35
CA ARG A 149 -5.21 -12.24 -6.69
C ARG A 149 -6.11 -13.24 -5.97
N ARG A 150 -6.92 -12.79 -5.01
CA ARG A 150 -7.96 -13.64 -4.43
C ARG A 150 -9.06 -13.78 -5.47
N ALA A 151 -8.99 -14.83 -6.28
CA ALA A 151 -10.16 -15.38 -6.93
C ALA A 151 -11.26 -15.40 -5.86
N ALA A 152 -12.35 -14.67 -6.10
CA ALA A 152 -13.53 -14.77 -5.27
C ALA A 152 -13.79 -16.26 -5.06
N PRO A 153 -13.99 -16.74 -3.81
CA PRO A 153 -14.44 -18.11 -3.61
C PRO A 153 -15.60 -18.34 -4.57
N PRO A 154 -15.64 -19.46 -5.31
CA PRO A 154 -16.75 -19.72 -6.22
C PRO A 154 -18.02 -19.49 -5.43
N ALA A 155 -18.89 -18.61 -5.95
CA ALA A 155 -20.15 -18.28 -5.33
C ALA A 155 -20.79 -19.61 -4.94
N ALA A 156 -20.91 -19.85 -3.62
CA ALA A 156 -21.50 -21.07 -3.12
C ALA A 156 -22.88 -21.17 -3.76
N GLU A 157 -23.05 -22.20 -4.59
CA GLU A 157 -24.33 -22.53 -5.17
C GLU A 157 -25.36 -22.58 -4.04
N GLY A 158 -26.49 -21.90 -4.25
CA GLY A 158 -27.58 -21.82 -3.28
C GLY A 158 -27.96 -23.22 -2.79
N GLY A 159 -27.74 -23.46 -1.50
CA GLY A 159 -28.01 -24.75 -0.89
C GLY A 159 -28.21 -24.64 0.62
N GLY A 160 -29.48 -24.48 1.02
CA GLY A 160 -30.03 -24.92 2.31
C GLY A 160 -29.45 -24.28 3.58
N SER A 161 -30.26 -23.44 4.23
CA SER A 161 -30.11 -23.08 5.64
C SER A 161 -29.86 -24.33 6.51
N LYS A 162 -28.61 -24.62 6.85
CA LYS A 162 -28.29 -25.51 7.97
C LYS A 162 -28.68 -24.78 9.25
N ALA A 163 -29.55 -25.41 10.03
CA ALA A 163 -29.93 -24.94 11.36
C ALA A 163 -28.65 -24.76 12.21
N ARG A 164 -28.47 -23.56 12.75
CA ARG A 164 -27.43 -23.26 13.74
C ARG A 164 -27.64 -24.13 14.98
N SER A 165 -26.55 -24.57 15.60
CA SER A 165 -26.63 -25.31 16.85
C SER A 165 -27.09 -24.39 17.99
N ILE A 166 -27.61 -24.97 19.08
CA ILE A 166 -28.01 -24.18 20.26
C ILE A 166 -26.78 -23.49 20.87
N GLU A 167 -25.60 -24.12 20.84
CA GLU A 167 -24.31 -23.50 21.19
C GLU A 167 -23.98 -22.25 20.35
N ASP A 168 -24.21 -22.26 19.04
CA ASP A 168 -23.97 -21.08 18.17
C ASP A 168 -24.91 -19.90 18.51
N LEU A 169 -26.09 -20.18 19.06
CA LEU A 169 -27.04 -19.15 19.50
C LEU A 169 -26.76 -18.64 20.92
N LEU A 170 -25.97 -19.38 21.71
CA LEU A 170 -25.59 -19.02 23.07
C LEU A 170 -24.30 -18.17 23.08
N GLU A 171 -23.38 -18.35 22.13
CA GLU A 171 -22.18 -17.49 22.00
C GLU A 171 -22.53 -16.02 21.66
N ASP A 172 -23.61 -15.78 20.90
CA ASP A 172 -24.12 -14.44 20.58
C ASP A 172 -24.77 -13.71 21.77
N THR A 173 -24.89 -14.37 22.93
CA THR A 173 -25.52 -13.81 24.14
C THR A 173 -24.54 -13.48 25.27
N ALA A 174 -23.24 -13.75 25.08
CA ALA A 174 -22.24 -13.27 26.03
C ALA A 174 -22.26 -11.73 26.04
N PRO A 175 -22.55 -11.07 27.19
CA PRO A 175 -22.46 -9.62 27.25
C PRO A 175 -21.05 -9.22 26.82
N PRO A 176 -20.89 -8.17 25.99
CA PRO A 176 -19.57 -7.75 25.58
C PRO A 176 -18.73 -7.55 26.83
N GLY A 177 -17.61 -8.27 26.91
CA GLY A 177 -16.61 -8.04 27.94
C GLY A 177 -16.26 -6.55 28.01
N PRO A 178 -15.71 -6.05 29.14
CA PRO A 178 -15.47 -4.62 29.35
C PRO A 178 -14.78 -4.00 28.13
N ARG A 179 -15.53 -3.20 27.36
CA ARG A 179 -15.01 -2.51 26.18
C ARG A 179 -14.22 -1.31 26.68
N VAL A 180 -12.90 -1.35 26.52
CA VAL A 180 -12.06 -0.17 26.73
C VAL A 180 -12.47 0.87 25.68
N LYS A 181 -12.98 2.03 26.11
CA LYS A 181 -13.25 3.16 25.20
C LYS A 181 -11.94 3.54 24.48
N GLY A 182 -11.92 3.38 23.16
CA GLY A 182 -10.73 3.58 22.30
C GLY A 182 -10.14 2.30 21.71
N TYR A 183 -10.72 1.12 21.96
CA TYR A 183 -10.33 -0.11 21.28
C TYR A 183 -11.14 -0.29 19.99
N THR A 184 -10.47 -0.14 18.86
CA THR A 184 -10.91 -0.58 17.53
C THR A 184 -10.13 -1.85 17.16
N LYS A 185 -10.86 -2.92 16.82
CA LYS A 185 -10.24 -4.13 16.29
C LYS A 185 -9.70 -3.80 14.90
N ARG A 186 -8.38 -3.69 14.76
CA ARG A 186 -7.72 -3.56 13.45
C ARG A 186 -7.93 -4.85 12.65
N ASP A 187 -8.06 -4.70 11.33
CA ASP A 187 -7.85 -5.81 10.42
C ASP A 187 -6.47 -6.42 10.71
N GLY A 188 -6.37 -7.74 10.62
CA GLY A 188 -5.10 -8.44 10.84
C GLY A 188 -4.04 -8.00 9.83
N TRP A 189 -2.78 -8.22 10.17
CA TRP A 189 -1.65 -8.01 9.25
C TRP A 189 -1.76 -8.90 8.02
N ASP A 190 -1.32 -8.42 6.86
CA ASP A 190 -1.40 -9.18 5.62
C ASP A 190 -0.58 -10.48 5.69
N GLU A 191 -1.16 -11.56 5.18
CA GLU A 191 -0.53 -12.88 5.12
C GLU A 191 -0.04 -13.22 3.71
N ASP A 192 -0.37 -12.39 2.71
CA ASP A 192 0.08 -12.58 1.34
C ASP A 192 1.62 -12.49 1.27
N PRO A 193 2.29 -13.40 0.52
CA PRO A 193 3.74 -13.39 0.39
C PRO A 193 4.25 -12.06 -0.17
N CYS A 194 5.32 -11.54 0.43
CA CYS A 194 6.05 -10.40 -0.09
C CYS A 194 6.53 -10.68 -1.53
N ASP A 195 6.13 -9.84 -2.49
CA ASP A 195 6.68 -9.88 -3.84
C ASP A 195 8.06 -9.22 -3.87
N LEU A 196 9.10 -10.05 -3.76
CA LEU A 196 10.51 -9.63 -3.76
C LEU A 196 11.16 -9.72 -5.16
N ALA A 197 10.42 -10.16 -6.18
CA ALA A 197 10.98 -10.39 -7.51
C ALA A 197 11.52 -9.09 -8.13
N THR A 198 10.86 -7.97 -7.87
CA THR A 198 11.21 -6.64 -8.38
C THR A 198 12.55 -6.13 -7.85
N LEU A 199 12.95 -6.50 -6.63
CA LEU A 199 14.27 -6.20 -6.07
C LEU A 199 15.40 -6.90 -6.83
N GLY A 200 15.07 -7.97 -7.57
CA GLY A 200 16.01 -8.72 -8.40
C GLY A 200 16.11 -8.25 -9.85
N ALA A 201 15.19 -7.39 -10.31
CA ALA A 201 15.05 -7.05 -11.72
C ALA A 201 16.18 -6.13 -12.23
N LEU A 202 16.69 -5.25 -11.38
CA LEU A 202 17.73 -4.27 -11.71
C LEU A 202 18.51 -3.86 -10.45
N ASP A 203 19.65 -3.20 -10.65
CA ASP A 203 20.30 -2.40 -9.63
C ASP A 203 19.98 -0.92 -9.86
N ALA A 204 19.91 -0.10 -8.79
CA ALA A 204 19.58 1.31 -8.91
C ALA A 204 20.30 2.20 -7.88
N ASN A 205 20.59 3.43 -8.29
CA ASN A 205 20.88 4.55 -7.40
C ASN A 205 19.97 5.72 -7.76
N ALA A 206 19.11 6.15 -6.85
CA ALA A 206 18.18 7.24 -7.09
C ALA A 206 18.29 8.32 -6.02
N LYS A 207 18.28 9.58 -6.44
CA LYS A 207 17.97 10.73 -5.58
C LYS A 207 16.59 11.24 -5.93
N LEU A 208 15.71 11.28 -4.94
CA LEU A 208 14.31 11.64 -5.10
C LEU A 208 14.02 12.85 -4.22
N SER A 209 13.41 13.88 -4.79
CA SER A 209 12.85 15.01 -4.03
C SER A 209 11.35 15.05 -4.30
N ILE A 210 10.57 14.71 -3.28
CA ILE A 210 9.14 14.44 -3.40
C ILE A 210 8.39 15.49 -2.58
N GLU A 211 7.43 16.20 -3.17
CA GLU A 211 6.65 17.23 -2.46
C GLU A 211 5.61 16.62 -1.51
N LYS A 212 4.98 15.52 -1.92
CA LYS A 212 4.01 14.76 -1.12
C LYS A 212 4.27 13.27 -1.25
N LEU A 213 4.47 12.60 -0.12
CA LEU A 213 4.72 11.16 -0.08
C LEU A 213 3.70 10.49 0.82
N THR A 214 2.98 9.51 0.28
CA THR A 214 2.01 8.72 1.05
C THR A 214 2.57 7.32 1.28
N VAL A 215 2.58 6.87 2.54
CA VAL A 215 3.02 5.53 2.94
C VAL A 215 2.06 4.99 3.99
N GLY A 216 1.28 3.96 3.65
CA GLY A 216 0.18 3.49 4.50
C GLY A 216 -0.80 4.62 4.80
N THR A 217 -1.05 4.87 6.09
CA THR A 217 -1.89 5.98 6.57
C THR A 217 -1.14 7.30 6.68
N PHE A 218 0.19 7.29 6.61
CA PHE A 218 1.02 8.47 6.82
C PHE A 218 1.09 9.32 5.57
N ARG A 219 0.85 10.62 5.75
CA ARG A 219 0.99 11.65 4.70
C ARG A 219 2.18 12.54 5.04
N LEU A 220 3.27 12.32 4.33
CA LEU A 220 4.51 13.08 4.47
C LEU A 220 4.47 14.25 3.48
N GLY A 221 5.01 15.39 3.91
CA GLY A 221 5.27 16.53 3.04
C GLY A 221 6.58 16.36 2.28
N GLN A 222 7.35 17.45 2.16
CA GLN A 222 8.63 17.43 1.46
C GLN A 222 9.55 16.34 2.01
N SER A 223 9.99 15.47 1.10
CA SER A 223 10.77 14.28 1.37
C SER A 223 11.93 14.17 0.37
N ASP A 224 13.15 14.34 0.86
CA ASP A 224 14.38 14.13 0.10
C ASP A 224 14.95 12.76 0.48
N LEU A 225 15.03 11.85 -0.49
CA LEU A 225 15.40 10.45 -0.30
C LEU A 225 16.58 10.07 -1.21
N THR A 226 17.47 9.25 -0.69
CA THR A 226 18.51 8.56 -1.47
C THR A 226 18.26 7.06 -1.41
N VAL A 227 18.02 6.43 -2.56
CA VAL A 227 17.75 5.00 -2.69
C VAL A 227 18.94 4.32 -3.36
N ALA A 228 19.43 3.23 -2.78
CA ALA A 228 20.40 2.33 -3.37
C ALA A 228 19.83 0.91 -3.37
N LEU A 229 19.63 0.33 -4.55
CA LEU A 229 19.24 -1.07 -4.74
C LEU A 229 20.41 -1.79 -5.37
N LYS A 230 20.94 -2.80 -4.69
CA LYS A 230 22.01 -3.64 -5.21
C LYS A 230 21.80 -5.06 -4.76
N ASN A 231 21.82 -6.00 -5.70
CA ASN A 231 21.77 -7.43 -5.39
C ASN A 231 20.56 -7.82 -4.49
N ARG A 232 19.36 -7.28 -4.77
CA ARG A 232 18.13 -7.46 -3.96
C ARG A 232 18.13 -6.83 -2.56
N VAL A 233 19.14 -6.04 -2.23
CA VAL A 233 19.16 -5.23 -1.01
C VAL A 233 18.87 -3.79 -1.39
N MET A 234 17.76 -3.25 -0.89
CA MET A 234 17.37 -1.85 -1.06
C MET A 234 17.61 -1.10 0.24
N THR A 235 18.42 -0.05 0.18
CA THR A 235 18.59 0.92 1.27
C THR A 235 18.04 2.26 0.83
N THR A 236 17.08 2.79 1.58
CA THR A 236 16.53 4.13 1.41
C THR A 236 16.97 4.98 2.60
N THR A 237 17.82 5.97 2.34
CA THR A 237 18.17 7.03 3.29
C THR A 237 17.14 8.14 3.18
N LEU A 238 16.57 8.52 4.31
CA LEU A 238 15.70 9.68 4.47
C LEU A 238 16.61 10.86 4.85
N ASP A 239 17.07 11.62 3.85
CA ASP A 239 17.96 12.77 4.06
C ASP A 239 17.21 13.89 4.79
N ARG A 240 15.92 14.03 4.48
CA ARG A 240 14.94 14.86 5.19
C ARG A 240 13.54 14.43 4.84
N VAL A 241 12.67 14.27 5.83
CA VAL A 241 11.23 14.10 5.61
C VAL A 241 10.43 15.03 6.50
N SER A 242 9.35 15.61 5.97
CA SER A 242 8.44 16.45 6.75
C SER A 242 7.20 15.64 7.13
N LEU A 243 6.84 15.59 8.42
CA LEU A 243 5.70 14.82 8.91
C LEU A 243 5.08 15.51 10.13
N TYR A 244 3.78 15.78 10.06
CA TYR A 244 2.99 16.39 11.14
C TYR A 244 3.67 17.57 11.85
N GLU A 245 4.06 18.58 11.07
CA GLU A 245 4.80 19.79 11.49
C GLU A 245 6.27 19.57 11.88
N GLY A 246 6.67 18.33 12.12
CA GLY A 246 8.05 17.96 12.43
C GLY A 246 8.87 17.61 11.19
N THR A 247 10.13 17.29 11.45
CA THR A 247 11.07 16.80 10.43
C THR A 247 11.78 15.54 10.91
N GLY A 248 12.14 14.65 10.01
CA GLY A 248 12.91 13.46 10.34
C GLY A 248 13.99 13.10 9.36
N THR A 249 14.82 12.18 9.80
CA THR A 249 15.92 11.56 9.06
C THR A 249 16.03 10.11 9.46
N GLY A 250 16.67 9.29 8.64
CA GLY A 250 16.86 7.89 8.97
C GLY A 250 17.23 7.02 7.79
N THR A 251 17.14 5.72 7.99
CA THR A 251 17.37 4.70 6.97
C THR A 251 16.33 3.60 7.08
N VAL A 252 15.85 3.14 5.93
CA VAL A 252 15.04 1.93 5.79
C VAL A 252 15.80 0.99 4.86
N MET A 253 16.06 -0.23 5.31
CA MET A 253 16.68 -1.28 4.52
C MET A 253 15.70 -2.43 4.35
N LEU A 254 15.57 -2.92 3.12
CA LEU A 254 14.85 -4.13 2.76
C LEU A 254 15.85 -5.08 2.10
N ASP A 255 16.05 -6.24 2.71
CA ASP A 255 16.90 -7.31 2.20
C ASP A 255 16.01 -8.45 1.73
N GLY A 256 15.93 -8.64 0.41
CA GLY A 256 15.21 -9.73 -0.25
C GLY A 256 16.15 -10.78 -0.85
N THR A 257 17.36 -10.94 -0.31
CA THR A 257 18.33 -11.93 -0.81
C THR A 257 17.86 -13.36 -0.58
N ALA A 258 17.13 -13.61 0.53
CA ALA A 258 16.40 -14.85 0.74
C ALA A 258 15.09 -14.79 -0.05
N GLU A 259 14.97 -15.58 -1.12
CA GLU A 259 13.93 -15.40 -2.15
C GLU A 259 12.48 -15.45 -1.63
N SER A 260 12.26 -16.08 -0.48
CA SER A 260 10.94 -16.25 0.15
C SER A 260 10.80 -15.54 1.49
N THR A 261 11.83 -14.82 1.97
CA THR A 261 11.77 -14.09 3.24
C THR A 261 12.47 -12.74 3.10
N ALA A 262 11.80 -11.69 3.54
CA ALA A 262 12.40 -10.37 3.62
C ALA A 262 12.92 -10.11 5.03
N SER A 263 14.07 -9.43 5.12
CA SER A 263 14.47 -8.74 6.36
C SER A 263 14.29 -7.25 6.15
N ARG A 264 13.61 -6.58 7.09
CA ARG A 264 13.43 -5.14 7.09
C ARG A 264 14.13 -4.54 8.30
N THR A 265 14.97 -3.55 8.08
CA THR A 265 15.58 -2.73 9.13
C THR A 265 15.12 -1.30 8.96
N THR A 266 14.70 -0.65 10.05
CA THR A 266 14.21 0.72 10.05
C THR A 266 14.87 1.47 11.20
N ASP A 267 15.59 2.53 10.91
CA ASP A 267 16.15 3.44 11.90
C ASP A 267 15.72 4.86 11.55
N ILE A 268 14.80 5.43 12.32
CA ILE A 268 14.19 6.72 12.02
C ILE A 268 14.16 7.57 13.29
N THR A 269 14.54 8.84 13.13
CA THR A 269 14.32 9.89 14.10
C THR A 269 13.42 10.97 13.49
N LEU A 270 12.41 11.39 14.25
CA LEU A 270 11.53 12.51 13.94
C LEU A 270 11.58 13.50 15.11
N ASP A 271 11.74 14.77 14.81
CA ASP A 271 11.84 15.87 15.77
C ASP A 271 10.75 16.92 15.52
N GLY A 272 10.23 17.50 16.59
CA GLY A 272 9.17 18.52 16.54
C GLY A 272 7.83 17.99 16.04
N ILE A 273 7.61 16.67 16.08
CA ILE A 273 6.41 16.04 15.52
C ILE A 273 5.20 16.25 16.44
N SER A 274 4.05 16.56 15.85
CA SER A 274 2.80 16.71 16.59
C SER A 274 2.24 15.33 16.96
N ALA A 275 2.05 15.07 18.26
CA ALA A 275 1.66 13.76 18.79
C ALA A 275 0.28 13.32 18.30
N GLN A 276 -0.69 14.23 18.26
CA GLN A 276 -2.08 13.90 17.96
C GLN A 276 -2.28 13.30 16.55
N PRO A 277 -1.90 13.97 15.46
CA PRO A 277 -2.07 13.39 14.12
C PRO A 277 -1.21 12.14 13.91
N LEU A 278 -0.02 12.08 14.51
CA LEU A 278 0.84 10.89 14.46
C LEU A 278 0.16 9.67 15.08
N LEU A 279 -0.31 9.81 16.33
CA LEU A 279 -0.90 8.71 17.08
C LEU A 279 -2.29 8.33 16.56
N LYS A 280 -3.03 9.29 16.00
CA LYS A 280 -4.27 9.03 15.29
C LYS A 280 -4.03 8.13 14.07
N ASP A 281 -3.05 8.45 13.23
CA ASP A 281 -2.80 7.67 12.01
C ASP A 281 -2.07 6.35 12.28
N ALA A 282 -1.25 6.27 13.34
CA ALA A 282 -0.49 5.07 13.69
C ALA A 282 -1.29 4.05 14.52
N ALA A 283 -2.10 4.52 15.47
CA ALA A 283 -2.72 3.71 16.52
C ALA A 283 -4.17 4.11 16.84
N GLU A 284 -4.79 4.99 16.04
CA GLU A 284 -6.15 5.51 16.28
C GLU A 284 -6.32 6.20 17.65
N VAL A 285 -5.23 6.75 18.18
CA VAL A 285 -5.23 7.51 19.44
C VAL A 285 -5.24 9.00 19.14
N ASP A 286 -6.39 9.65 19.33
CA ASP A 286 -6.61 11.08 19.04
C ASP A 286 -6.61 11.97 20.30
N ARG A 287 -6.44 11.36 21.48
CA ARG A 287 -6.55 12.05 22.78
C ARG A 287 -5.26 12.64 23.31
N LEU A 288 -4.12 12.42 22.65
CA LEU A 288 -2.83 12.92 23.12
C LEU A 288 -2.34 14.06 22.24
N THR A 289 -2.14 15.23 22.82
CA THR A 289 -1.54 16.39 22.15
C THR A 289 -0.15 16.68 22.71
N GLY A 290 0.60 17.55 22.03
CA GLY A 290 1.98 17.90 22.37
C GLY A 290 2.88 17.80 21.15
N LYS A 291 4.11 18.31 21.29
CA LYS A 291 5.15 18.18 20.26
C LYS A 291 6.38 17.52 20.85
N GLY A 292 7.12 16.80 20.03
CA GLY A 292 8.38 16.25 20.52
C GLY A 292 9.06 15.32 19.55
N ARG A 293 9.73 14.30 20.10
CA ARG A 293 10.65 13.43 19.37
C ARG A 293 10.12 12.00 19.36
N LEU A 294 10.25 11.35 18.21
CA LEU A 294 10.12 9.90 18.06
C LEU A 294 11.43 9.35 17.52
N ALA A 295 11.99 8.34 18.16
CA ALA A 295 13.13 7.58 17.68
C ALA A 295 12.77 6.10 17.67
N LEU A 296 12.98 5.43 16.55
CA LEU A 296 12.71 4.00 16.40
C LEU A 296 13.86 3.32 15.66
N THR A 297 14.26 2.16 16.17
CA THR A 297 15.22 1.26 15.55
C THR A 297 14.60 -0.13 15.59
N LEU A 298 14.09 -0.60 14.47
CA LEU A 298 13.32 -1.84 14.35
C LEU A 298 13.97 -2.76 13.33
N VAL A 299 13.95 -4.07 13.62
CA VAL A 299 14.26 -5.13 12.66
C VAL A 299 13.12 -6.14 12.67
N GLY A 300 12.72 -6.64 11.50
CA GLY A 300 11.72 -7.69 11.37
C GLY A 300 12.04 -8.61 10.21
N ARG A 301 11.58 -9.86 10.27
CA ARG A 301 11.83 -10.89 9.25
C ARG A 301 10.61 -11.74 8.99
N GLY A 302 10.26 -11.95 7.72
CA GLY A 302 9.12 -12.80 7.41
C GLY A 302 8.87 -12.96 5.93
N ALA A 303 8.03 -13.93 5.59
CA ALA A 303 7.54 -14.14 4.23
C ALA A 303 6.40 -13.17 3.87
N ASN A 304 5.73 -12.58 4.86
CA ASN A 304 4.60 -11.65 4.70
C ASN A 304 4.61 -10.58 5.82
N GLU A 305 3.67 -9.64 5.77
CA GLU A 305 3.57 -8.54 6.75
C GLU A 305 3.35 -9.05 8.18
N ARG A 306 2.47 -10.04 8.36
CA ARG A 306 2.20 -10.65 9.67
C ARG A 306 3.47 -11.20 10.32
N GLU A 307 4.24 -12.01 9.61
CA GLU A 307 5.48 -12.59 10.14
C GLU A 307 6.55 -11.53 10.41
N ILE A 308 6.68 -10.53 9.54
CA ILE A 308 7.60 -9.41 9.77
C ILE A 308 7.22 -8.71 11.07
N VAL A 309 5.93 -8.49 11.33
CA VAL A 309 5.44 -7.84 12.56
C VAL A 309 5.61 -8.71 13.80
N GLU A 310 5.32 -10.02 13.71
CA GLU A 310 5.49 -10.97 14.81
C GLU A 310 6.94 -11.15 15.23
N THR A 311 7.88 -10.95 14.31
CA THR A 311 9.32 -11.04 14.56
C THR A 311 9.98 -9.68 14.80
N LEU A 312 9.20 -8.60 14.93
CA LEU A 312 9.74 -7.28 15.22
C LEU A 312 10.53 -7.30 16.52
N ASP A 313 11.76 -6.82 16.43
CA ASP A 313 12.67 -6.61 17.54
C ASP A 313 13.29 -5.22 17.42
N GLY A 314 13.62 -4.62 18.55
CA GLY A 314 14.30 -3.33 18.59
C GLY A 314 13.65 -2.33 19.52
N ARG A 315 13.95 -1.05 19.35
CA ARG A 315 13.59 0.02 20.29
C ARG A 315 12.65 1.03 19.66
N ILE A 316 11.63 1.44 20.42
CA ILE A 316 10.84 2.64 20.13
C ILE A 316 10.94 3.54 21.35
N ALA A 317 11.28 4.81 21.15
CA ALA A 317 11.31 5.82 22.20
C ALA A 317 10.60 7.08 21.73
N PHE A 318 9.75 7.66 22.58
CA PHE A 318 9.20 8.98 22.34
C PHE A 318 9.36 9.89 23.55
N SER A 319 9.39 11.19 23.27
CA SER A 319 9.21 12.25 24.26
C SER A 319 8.29 13.31 23.67
N PHE A 320 7.22 13.66 24.37
CA PHE A 320 6.35 14.77 24.04
C PHE A 320 6.37 15.79 25.18
N ALA A 321 6.48 17.06 24.85
CA ALA A 321 6.47 18.15 25.80
C ALA A 321 5.26 19.06 25.56
N ASP A 322 4.90 19.82 26.59
CA ASP A 322 3.88 20.86 26.57
C ASP A 322 2.57 20.40 25.93
N GLY A 323 2.09 19.24 26.37
CA GLY A 323 0.94 18.55 25.79
C GLY A 323 -0.25 18.45 26.74
N ALA A 324 -1.31 17.81 26.26
CA ALA A 324 -2.50 17.52 27.07
C ALA A 324 -3.12 16.17 26.71
N ILE A 325 -3.73 15.54 27.70
CA ILE A 325 -4.64 14.40 27.51
C ILE A 325 -6.05 14.97 27.38
N LEU A 326 -6.65 14.81 26.21
CA LEU A 326 -8.03 15.21 25.91
C LEU A 326 -9.02 14.18 26.46
N GLY A 327 -10.17 14.66 26.90
CA GLY A 327 -11.23 13.84 27.46
C GLY A 327 -10.98 13.38 28.89
N VAL A 328 -10.06 13.99 29.63
CA VAL A 328 -9.80 13.69 31.05
C VAL A 328 -9.43 14.97 31.80
N ASN A 329 -10.08 15.26 32.93
CA ASN A 329 -9.74 16.36 33.83
C ASN A 329 -9.32 15.81 35.20
N ILE A 330 -8.08 15.32 35.31
CA ILE A 330 -7.55 14.72 36.53
C ILE A 330 -7.64 15.67 37.74
N PRO A 331 -7.32 16.98 37.63
CA PRO A 331 -7.47 17.90 38.75
C PRO A 331 -8.90 17.97 39.29
N GLU A 332 -9.91 17.93 38.42
CA GLU A 332 -11.31 17.92 38.83
C GLU A 332 -11.72 16.58 39.44
N MET A 333 -11.32 15.46 38.84
CA MET A 333 -11.56 14.13 39.40
C MET A 333 -11.00 14.01 40.82
N MET A 334 -9.78 14.48 41.06
CA MET A 334 -9.16 14.47 42.40
C MET A 334 -9.93 15.34 43.39
N ARG A 335 -10.42 16.52 42.98
CA ARG A 335 -11.26 17.38 43.83
C ARG A 335 -12.59 16.73 44.18
N ASN A 336 -13.21 16.02 43.25
CA ASN A 336 -14.50 15.34 43.46
C ASN A 336 -14.33 14.11 44.38
N LEU A 337 -13.28 13.33 44.17
CA LEU A 337 -12.89 12.21 45.04
C LEU A 337 -12.63 12.67 46.48
N GLY A 338 -11.90 13.78 46.65
CA GLY A 338 -11.63 14.36 47.98
C GLY A 338 -12.90 14.82 48.72
N LYS A 339 -14.01 15.04 48.01
CA LYS A 339 -15.33 15.38 48.57
C LYS A 339 -16.24 14.17 48.77
N GLY A 340 -15.74 12.95 48.52
CA GLY A 340 -16.54 11.72 48.55
C GLY A 340 -17.57 11.61 47.40
N ASN A 341 -17.45 12.44 46.36
CA ASN A 341 -18.33 12.41 45.20
C ASN A 341 -17.75 11.51 44.11
N LEU A 342 -18.26 10.28 44.03
CA LEU A 342 -17.89 9.32 42.98
C LEU A 342 -18.60 9.57 41.64
N GLY A 343 -19.63 10.43 41.61
CA GLY A 343 -20.37 10.77 40.39
C GLY A 343 -19.66 11.82 39.51
N GLY A 344 -18.62 12.48 40.01
CA GLY A 344 -17.84 13.49 39.28
C GLY A 344 -16.63 12.91 38.51
N LEU A 345 -16.68 11.63 38.15
CA LEU A 345 -15.66 10.92 37.38
C LEU A 345 -16.03 10.82 35.88
N ASP A 346 -17.21 11.29 35.50
CA ASP A 346 -17.65 11.36 34.11
C ASP A 346 -16.71 12.28 33.32
N THR A 347 -16.31 11.82 32.15
CA THR A 347 -15.45 12.58 31.25
C THR A 347 -16.25 13.21 30.12
N ALA A 348 -15.91 14.46 29.79
CA ALA A 348 -16.43 15.18 28.64
C ALA A 348 -15.34 15.30 27.55
N PRO A 349 -15.69 15.31 26.25
CA PRO A 349 -14.71 15.53 25.18
C PRO A 349 -13.92 16.84 25.29
N THR A 350 -14.48 17.84 25.98
CA THR A 350 -13.85 19.14 26.26
C THR A 350 -12.88 19.11 27.44
N ASP A 351 -12.89 18.05 28.24
CA ASP A 351 -11.96 17.92 29.36
C ASP A 351 -10.53 17.82 28.86
N LYS A 352 -9.60 18.37 29.62
CA LYS A 352 -8.17 18.20 29.35
C LYS A 352 -7.36 18.18 30.62
N THR A 353 -6.27 17.44 30.57
CA THR A 353 -5.24 17.45 31.60
C THR A 353 -3.91 17.73 30.94
N ASP A 354 -3.33 18.89 31.25
CA ASP A 354 -2.06 19.33 30.70
C ASP A 354 -0.90 18.56 31.37
N PHE A 355 0.18 18.31 30.63
CA PHE A 355 1.43 17.74 31.13
C PHE A 355 2.63 18.48 30.56
N SER A 356 3.70 18.60 31.36
CA SER A 356 4.95 19.23 30.90
C SER A 356 5.78 18.29 30.02
N GLU A 357 5.82 17.00 30.36
CA GLU A 357 6.56 16.00 29.61
C GLU A 357 5.90 14.62 29.73
N MET A 358 5.92 13.85 28.64
CA MET A 358 5.54 12.44 28.59
C MET A 358 6.57 11.68 27.78
N THR A 359 7.24 10.71 28.41
CA THR A 359 8.26 9.89 27.76
C THR A 359 7.98 8.41 27.93
N SER A 360 8.41 7.61 26.96
CA SER A 360 8.38 6.16 27.05
C SER A 360 9.42 5.52 26.13
N SER A 361 9.87 4.33 26.49
CA SER A 361 10.78 3.48 25.73
C SER A 361 10.29 2.04 25.78
N TRP A 362 10.20 1.39 24.63
CA TRP A 362 9.92 -0.03 24.47
C TRP A 362 11.11 -0.74 23.84
N THR A 363 11.31 -1.99 24.24
CA THR A 363 12.28 -2.94 23.71
C THR A 363 11.60 -4.28 23.58
#